data_AF-A0A7W0R5U6-F1
#
_entry.id   AF-A0A7W0R5U6-F1
#
_cell.length_a   1.000
_cell.length_b   1.000
_cell.length_c   1.000
_cell.angle_alpha   90.00
_cell.angle_beta   90.00
_cell.angle_gamma   90.00
#
_symmetry.space_group_name_H-M   'P 1'
#
loop_
_entity.id
_entity.type
_entity.pdbx_description
1 polymer ?
#
loop_
_entity_poly.entity_id
_entity_poly.type
_entity_poly.pdbx_seq_one_letter_code
_entity_poly.pdbx_strand_id
1 'polypeptide(L)'
;FSFNPDRFRTDPDTASAAELLLADVYRQRGEELGRWLEESRSAPSEWIEASTSARRALLLTRDELRDLSRDVERVLAEHIQRAQSRDDGGSEPAGQMRAHVVVHFDAFPVGLDDT
;
A
#
# COMPACT_ATOMS: atom_id res chain seq x y z
N PHE A 1 6.29 0.29 -7.01
CA PHE A 1 5.62 0.62 -8.28
C PHE A 1 4.47 1.57 -7.96
N SER A 2 4.42 2.77 -8.54
CA SER A 2 3.26 3.67 -8.43
C SER A 2 2.56 3.69 -9.78
N PHE A 3 1.28 3.30 -9.79
CA PHE A 3 0.43 3.25 -10.98
C PHE A 3 -0.56 4.41 -10.88
N ASN A 4 -0.62 5.27 -11.91
CA ASN A 4 -1.67 6.28 -12.03
C ASN A 4 -2.75 5.76 -13.01
N PRO A 5 -3.81 5.11 -12.51
CA PRO A 5 -4.85 4.54 -13.35
C PRO A 5 -5.65 5.55 -14.16
N ASP A 6 -5.82 6.77 -13.65
CA ASP A 6 -6.74 7.74 -14.22
C ASP A 6 -6.34 8.16 -15.63
N ARG A 7 -5.04 8.10 -15.94
CA ARG A 7 -4.50 8.36 -17.28
C ARG A 7 -4.92 7.31 -18.31
N PHE A 8 -5.09 6.05 -17.92
CA PHE A 8 -5.44 4.96 -18.83
C PHE A 8 -6.95 4.74 -18.95
N ARG A 9 -7.72 5.25 -17.98
CA ARG A 9 -9.19 5.21 -18.00
C ARG A 9 -9.82 6.27 -18.91
N THR A 10 -9.08 7.33 -19.23
CA THR A 10 -9.56 8.44 -20.07
C THR A 10 -9.34 8.20 -21.57
N ASP A 11 -8.53 7.20 -21.95
CA ASP A 11 -8.37 6.74 -23.33
C ASP A 11 -9.33 5.56 -23.60
N PRO A 12 -10.33 5.70 -24.50
CA PRO A 12 -11.30 4.66 -24.80
C PRO A 12 -10.68 3.33 -25.24
N ASP A 13 -9.53 3.38 -25.92
CA ASP A 13 -8.88 2.18 -26.46
C ASP A 13 -8.18 1.37 -25.36
N THR A 14 -7.82 2.01 -24.24
CA THR A 14 -7.14 1.36 -23.11
C THR A 14 -7.99 1.22 -21.85
N ALA A 15 -9.17 1.84 -21.81
CA ALA A 15 -10.02 1.88 -20.61
C ALA A 15 -10.36 0.48 -20.08
N SER A 16 -10.81 -0.44 -20.94
CA SER A 16 -11.16 -1.81 -20.51
C SER A 16 -9.95 -2.60 -20.00
N ALA A 17 -8.77 -2.40 -20.61
CA ALA A 17 -7.53 -3.02 -20.14
C ALA A 17 -7.08 -2.44 -18.78
N ALA A 18 -7.22 -1.13 -18.59
CA ALA A 18 -6.92 -0.45 -17.34
C ALA A 18 -7.81 -0.92 -16.19
N GLU A 19 -9.10 -1.16 -16.48
CA GLU A 19 -10.05 -1.69 -15.50
C GLU A 19 -9.71 -3.11 -15.07
N LEU A 20 -9.38 -4.00 -16.02
CA LEU A 20 -8.94 -5.36 -15.71
C LEU A 20 -7.67 -5.35 -14.85
N LEU A 21 -6.70 -4.50 -15.19
CA LEU A 21 -5.46 -4.37 -14.44
C LEU A 21 -5.70 -3.85 -13.02
N LEU A 22 -6.58 -2.86 -12.85
CA LEU A 22 -6.96 -2.37 -11.52
C LEU A 22 -7.67 -3.42 -10.69
N ALA A 23 -8.61 -4.15 -11.28
CA ALA A 23 -9.31 -5.25 -10.60
C ALA A 23 -8.31 -6.32 -10.13
N ASP A 24 -7.31 -6.63 -10.97
CA ASP A 24 -6.26 -7.58 -10.63
C ASP A 24 -5.36 -7.09 -9.49
N VAL A 25 -4.99 -5.80 -9.49
CA VAL A 25 -4.24 -5.18 -8.38
C VAL A 25 -5.01 -5.32 -7.06
N TYR A 26 -6.30 -5.01 -7.04
CA TYR A 26 -7.10 -5.15 -5.83
C TYR A 26 -7.28 -6.60 -5.39
N ARG A 27 -7.42 -7.54 -6.34
CA ARG A 27 -7.44 -8.98 -6.07
C ARG A 27 -6.15 -9.44 -5.40
N GLN A 28 -4.99 -9.08 -5.97
CA GLN A 28 -3.68 -9.42 -5.42
C GLN A 28 -3.50 -8.91 -3.99
N ARG A 29 -3.94 -7.67 -3.70
CA ARG A 29 -3.90 -7.11 -2.34
C ARG A 29 -4.71 -7.95 -1.35
N GLY A 30 -5.91 -8.38 -1.76
CA GLY A 30 -6.75 -9.27 -0.96
C GLY A 30 -6.06 -10.61 -0.67
N GLU A 31 -5.35 -11.17 -1.66
CA GLU A 31 -4.59 -12.41 -1.50
C GLU A 31 -3.39 -12.25 -0.56
N GLU A 32 -2.68 -11.13 -0.63
CA GLU A 32 -1.55 -10.81 0.26
C GLU A 32 -2.02 -10.64 1.71
N LEU A 33 -3.11 -9.91 1.95
CA LEU A 33 -3.72 -9.80 3.28
C LEU A 33 -4.26 -11.14 3.80
N GLY A 34 -4.89 -11.93 2.93
CA GLY A 34 -5.39 -13.27 3.28
C GLY A 34 -4.26 -14.22 3.66
N ARG A 35 -3.13 -14.17 2.94
CA ARG A 35 -1.93 -14.94 3.27
C ARG A 35 -1.34 -14.52 4.61
N TRP A 36 -1.20 -13.21 4.83
CA TRP A 36 -0.71 -12.70 6.11
C TRP A 36 -1.60 -13.13 7.28
N LEU A 37 -2.92 -13.13 7.13
CA LEU A 37 -3.85 -13.58 8.17
C LEU A 37 -3.65 -15.05 8.58
N GLU A 38 -3.22 -15.91 7.65
CA GLU A 38 -2.89 -17.30 7.94
C GLU A 38 -1.51 -17.41 8.59
N GLU A 39 -0.49 -16.78 8.00
CA GLU A 39 0.89 -16.80 8.50
C GLU A 39 1.03 -16.17 9.89
N SER A 40 0.25 -15.15 10.19
CA SER A 40 0.28 -14.45 11.48
C SER A 40 -0.09 -15.34 12.67
N ARG A 41 -0.70 -16.51 12.46
CA ARG A 41 -1.03 -17.46 13.53
C ARG A 41 0.18 -18.17 14.11
N SER A 42 1.26 -18.26 13.34
CA SER A 42 2.51 -18.92 13.73
C SER A 42 3.74 -18.03 13.57
N ALA A 43 3.57 -16.80 13.08
CA ALA A 43 4.65 -15.84 12.96
C ALA A 43 5.22 -15.47 14.35
N PRO A 44 6.53 -15.14 14.44
CA PRO A 44 7.13 -14.66 15.67
C PRO A 44 6.42 -13.41 16.22
N SER A 45 6.27 -13.33 17.54
CA SER A 45 5.47 -12.28 18.19
C SER A 45 5.97 -10.87 17.89
N GLU A 46 7.27 -10.69 17.72
CA GLU A 46 7.86 -9.40 17.36
C GLU A 46 7.36 -8.86 16.01
N TRP A 47 7.02 -9.74 15.05
CA TRP A 47 6.44 -9.34 13.78
C TRP A 47 4.95 -9.04 13.89
N ILE A 48 4.24 -9.73 14.79
CA ILE A 48 2.84 -9.43 15.12
C ILE A 48 2.72 -8.06 15.76
N GLU A 49 3.57 -7.76 16.74
CA GLU A 49 3.61 -6.49 17.45
C GLU A 49 4.00 -5.31 16.55
N ALA A 50 4.91 -5.53 15.60
CA ALA A 50 5.32 -4.52 14.63
C ALA A 50 4.29 -4.27 13.50
N SER A 51 3.38 -5.21 13.28
CA SER A 51 2.37 -5.12 12.22
C SER A 51 1.22 -4.17 12.59
N THR A 52 0.61 -3.53 11.60
CA THR A 52 -0.55 -2.66 11.81
C THR A 52 -1.73 -3.09 10.93
N SER A 53 -2.92 -3.09 11.52
CA SER A 53 -4.19 -3.26 10.80
C SER A 53 -5.14 -2.18 11.30
N ALA A 54 -5.38 -1.17 10.47
CA ALA A 54 -6.18 -0.01 10.84
C ALA A 54 -7.13 0.38 9.72
N ARG A 55 -8.38 0.64 10.10
CA ARG A 55 -9.38 1.31 9.27
C ARG A 55 -9.78 2.62 9.95
N ARG A 56 -9.83 3.71 9.20
CA ARG A 56 -10.31 5.02 9.65
C ARG A 56 -11.24 5.60 8.59
N ALA A 57 -12.30 6.30 9.02
CA ALA A 57 -13.20 7.04 8.15
C ALA A 57 -13.12 8.51 8.56
N LEU A 58 -12.89 9.39 7.59
CA LEU A 58 -12.69 10.82 7.80
C LEU A 58 -13.62 11.59 6.86
N LEU A 59 -14.16 12.71 7.32
CA LEU A 59 -14.82 13.69 6.45
C LEU A 59 -13.76 14.67 5.99
N LEU A 60 -13.41 14.63 4.71
CA LEU A 60 -12.37 15.45 4.11
C LEU A 60 -12.91 16.12 2.85
N THR A 61 -12.48 17.35 2.62
CA THR A 61 -12.55 17.97 1.29
C THR A 61 -11.59 17.27 0.33
N ARG A 62 -11.74 17.53 -0.97
CA ARG A 62 -10.82 17.03 -2.02
C ARG A 62 -9.37 17.45 -1.76
N ASP A 63 -9.15 18.68 -1.32
CA ASP A 63 -7.80 19.21 -1.12
C ASP A 63 -7.16 18.61 0.14
N GLU A 64 -7.93 18.43 1.22
CA GLU A 64 -7.46 17.72 2.41
C GLU A 64 -7.14 16.25 2.14
N LEU A 65 -7.94 15.55 1.33
CA LEU A 65 -7.63 14.17 0.89
C LEU A 65 -6.32 14.13 0.10
N ARG A 66 -6.10 15.08 -0.81
CA ARG A 66 -4.85 15.17 -1.59
C ARG A 66 -3.65 15.40 -0.68
N ASP A 67 -3.77 16.28 0.32
CA ASP A 67 -2.68 16.58 1.24
C ASP A 67 -2.37 15.37 2.14
N LEU A 68 -3.39 14.67 2.64
CA LEU A 68 -3.21 13.39 3.35
C LEU A 68 -2.44 12.37 2.51
N SER A 69 -2.83 12.17 1.24
CA SER A 69 -2.14 11.23 0.36
C SER A 69 -0.67 11.59 0.15
N ARG A 70 -0.37 12.88 -0.05
CA ARG A 70 1.01 13.37 -0.22
C ARG A 70 1.86 13.17 1.03
N ASP A 71 1.29 13.43 2.20
CA ASP A 71 2.01 13.26 3.47
C ASP A 71 2.37 11.79 3.73
N VAL A 72 1.45 10.86 3.45
CA VAL A 72 1.72 9.42 3.57
C VAL A 72 2.76 8.97 2.56
N GLU A 73 2.65 9.40 1.29
CA GLU A 73 3.63 9.07 0.24
C GLU A 73 5.04 9.56 0.61
N ARG A 74 5.16 10.77 1.16
CA ARG A 74 6.43 11.32 1.62
C ARG A 74 7.07 10.45 2.71
N VAL A 75 6.30 10.07 3.72
CA VAL A 75 6.79 9.19 4.80
C VAL A 75 7.24 7.84 4.24
N LEU A 76 6.43 7.21 3.38
CA LEU A 76 6.79 5.94 2.76
C LEU A 76 8.07 6.05 1.91
N ALA A 77 8.21 7.11 1.12
CA ALA A 77 9.41 7.36 0.31
C ALA A 77 10.68 7.47 1.17
N GLU A 78 10.63 8.14 2.31
CA GLU A 78 11.75 8.23 3.25
C GLU A 78 12.16 6.85 3.81
N HIS A 79 11.20 5.96 4.07
CA HIS A 79 11.47 4.60 4.52
C HIS A 79 12.02 3.71 3.40
N ILE A 80 11.50 3.84 2.17
CA ILE A 80 11.98 3.11 0.99
C ILE A 80 13.44 3.47 0.70
N GLN A 81 13.77 4.76 0.68
CA GLN A 81 15.16 5.22 0.47
C GLN A 81 16.09 4.66 1.55
N ARG A 82 15.67 4.70 2.82
CA ARG A 82 16.46 4.13 3.92
C ARG A 82 16.66 2.62 3.81
N ALA A 83 15.68 1.88 3.30
CA ALA A 83 15.80 0.45 3.06
C ALA A 83 16.79 0.16 1.91
N GLN A 84 16.64 0.87 0.78
CA GLN A 84 17.51 0.73 -0.39
C GLN A 84 18.98 1.07 -0.09
N SER A 85 19.24 2.18 0.59
CA SER A 85 20.61 2.58 0.95
C SER A 85 21.33 1.60 1.89
N ARG A 86 20.60 0.69 2.56
CA ARG A 86 21.19 -0.35 3.43
C ARG A 86 21.59 -1.59 2.67
N ASP A 87 20.90 -1.90 1.58
CA ASP A 87 21.21 -3.06 0.73
C ASP A 87 22.46 -2.82 -0.13
N ASP A 88 22.77 -1.55 -0.46
CA ASP A 88 23.91 -1.17 -1.29
C ASP A 88 25.28 -1.16 -0.57
N GLY A 89 25.36 -1.45 0.75
CA GLY A 89 26.63 -1.23 1.47
C GLY A 89 26.87 -1.89 2.83
N GLY A 90 26.02 -2.79 3.32
CA GLY A 90 26.21 -3.37 4.66
C GLY A 90 25.90 -4.86 4.75
N SER A 91 26.86 -5.66 5.22
CA SER A 91 26.58 -7.01 5.73
C SER A 91 25.52 -6.93 6.83
N GLU A 92 24.51 -7.80 6.78
CA GLU A 92 23.49 -7.85 7.82
C GLU A 92 24.13 -8.11 9.19
N PRO A 93 23.85 -7.29 10.21
CA PRO A 93 24.26 -7.61 11.57
C PRO A 93 23.65 -8.95 11.97
N ALA A 94 24.49 -9.89 12.41
CA ALA A 94 24.04 -11.21 12.81
C ALA A 94 22.91 -11.12 13.85
N GLY A 95 21.78 -11.78 13.57
CA GLY A 95 20.63 -11.85 14.46
C GLY A 95 19.46 -10.89 14.17
N GLN A 96 19.55 -10.03 13.15
CA GLN A 96 18.42 -9.22 12.70
C GLN A 96 17.79 -9.83 11.45
N MET A 97 16.85 -10.77 11.63
CA MET A 97 16.09 -11.33 10.50
C MET A 97 15.24 -10.22 9.87
N ARG A 98 15.39 -9.99 8.57
CA ARG A 98 14.54 -9.07 7.80
C ARG A 98 13.39 -9.85 7.17
N ALA A 99 12.21 -9.24 7.14
CA ALA A 99 11.07 -9.75 6.40
C ALA A 99 10.76 -8.85 5.20
N HIS A 100 10.21 -9.44 4.14
CA HIS A 100 9.61 -8.68 3.05
C HIS A 100 8.26 -8.13 3.53
N VAL A 101 8.20 -6.82 3.82
CA VAL A 101 7.00 -6.15 4.32
C VAL A 101 6.25 -5.49 3.17
N VAL A 102 4.99 -5.89 2.99
CA VAL A 102 4.08 -5.27 2.02
C VAL A 102 3.23 -4.22 2.73
N VAL A 103 3.12 -3.03 2.12
CA VAL A 103 2.28 -1.94 2.62
C VAL A 103 1.25 -1.57 1.55
N HIS A 104 -0.02 -1.59 1.93
CA HIS A 104 -1.11 -1.04 1.13
C HIS A 104 -1.64 0.22 1.81
N PHE A 105 -1.79 1.29 1.04
CA PHE A 105 -2.43 2.51 1.49
C PHE A 105 -3.48 2.92 0.46
N ASP A 106 -4.73 3.01 0.91
CA ASP A 106 -5.87 3.35 0.10
C ASP A 106 -6.65 4.46 0.81
N ALA A 107 -6.86 5.56 0.10
CA ALA A 107 -7.72 6.66 0.55
C ALA A 107 -8.65 7.03 -0.61
N PHE A 108 -9.93 6.70 -0.45
CA PHE A 108 -10.94 6.91 -1.47
C PHE A 108 -12.23 7.43 -0.83
N PRO A 109 -12.96 8.31 -1.54
CA PRO A 109 -14.27 8.72 -1.08
C PRO A 109 -15.26 7.56 -1.23
N VAL A 110 -16.26 7.53 -0.35
CA VAL A 110 -17.37 6.56 -0.38
C VAL A 110 -18.67 7.35 -0.38
N GLY A 111 -19.64 6.92 -1.20
CA GLY A 111 -20.96 7.55 -1.28
C GLY A 111 -20.98 8.91 -2.00
N LEU A 112 -20.15 9.12 -3.02
CA LEU A 112 -20.18 10.35 -3.82
C LEU A 112 -21.44 10.48 -4.69
N ASP A 113 -22.11 9.36 -4.99
CA ASP A 113 -23.25 9.31 -5.90
C ASP A 113 -24.62 9.56 -5.21
N ASP A 114 -24.64 9.89 -3.90
CA ASP A 114 -25.86 10.16 -3.13
C ASP A 114 -26.24 11.66 -3.05
N THR A 115 -26.09 12.43 -4.15
CA THR A 115 -26.59 13.82 -4.24
C THR A 115 -27.55 14.04 -5.40
#